data_AF-A0A1S3D228-F1
#
_entry.id   AF-A0A1S3D228-F1
#
_cell.length_a   1.000
_cell.length_b   1.000
_cell.length_c   1.000
_cell.angle_alpha   90.00
_cell.angle_beta   90.00
_cell.angle_gamma   90.00
#
_symmetry.space_group_name_H-M   'P 1'
#
loop_
_entity.id
_entity.type
_entity.pdbx_description
1 polymer ?
#
loop_
_entity_poly.entity_id
_entity_poly.type
_entity_poly.pdbx_seq_one_letter_code
_entity_poly.pdbx_strand_id
1 'polypeptide(L)'
;MELSFSIQTYEWGKIGLDSKVAQLVEAAGGTVDKDKNYAELWLGTHPSGPSSILSQCSRSENLESWIKNNPHCLGTDVISQFGEKLPFLLKVLSVDKALSIQMHPSKEQAVKLHREFPDIYKDENHKPELAIALSKFEALCGFKPLERIKKNIEETKELQAVIGESLVKSMVSCMNIEVFKEIFHAIMSAPQAQVEKQLCLLNETIHRTDCIECMACSDNVIRAGLTPKFKDIATL
;
A
#
# COMPACT_ATOMS: atom_id res chain seq x y z
N MET A 1 6.55 15.15 -25.48
CA MET A 1 6.21 13.72 -25.61
C MET A 1 5.09 13.45 -24.64
N GLU A 2 4.06 12.75 -25.09
CA GLU A 2 2.95 12.31 -24.25
C GLU A 2 3.13 10.83 -23.90
N LEU A 3 2.73 10.44 -22.70
CA LEU A 3 2.81 9.05 -22.25
C LEU A 3 1.42 8.43 -22.20
N SER A 4 1.32 7.18 -22.65
CA SER A 4 0.20 6.33 -22.26
C SER A 4 0.37 5.87 -20.81
N PHE A 5 -0.76 5.54 -20.19
CA PHE A 5 -0.83 4.99 -18.85
C PHE A 5 -1.50 3.62 -18.87
N SER A 6 -1.27 2.82 -17.83
CA SER A 6 -1.97 1.56 -17.60
C SER A 6 -3.03 1.75 -16.51
N ILE A 7 -4.20 1.12 -16.67
CA ILE A 7 -5.29 1.19 -15.70
C ILE A 7 -5.47 -0.17 -15.03
N GLN A 8 -5.49 -0.17 -13.70
CA GLN A 8 -5.84 -1.34 -12.90
C GLN A 8 -7.26 -1.21 -12.36
N THR A 9 -8.10 -2.21 -12.64
CA THR A 9 -9.53 -2.20 -12.30
C THR A 9 -9.85 -3.11 -11.13
N TYR A 10 -9.12 -2.95 -10.03
CA TYR A 10 -9.29 -3.76 -8.82
C TYR A 10 -10.61 -3.45 -8.12
N GLU A 11 -11.22 -4.46 -7.50
CA GLU A 11 -12.55 -4.38 -6.86
C GLU A 11 -12.66 -3.41 -5.67
N TRP A 12 -11.53 -2.95 -5.14
CA TRP A 12 -11.48 -1.94 -4.08
C TRP A 12 -11.58 -0.51 -4.64
N GLY A 13 -11.40 -0.33 -5.94
CA GLY A 13 -11.44 0.98 -6.58
C GLY A 13 -12.84 1.54 -6.70
N LYS A 14 -12.96 2.86 -6.84
CA LYS A 14 -14.26 3.50 -7.13
C LYS A 14 -14.81 3.11 -8.51
N ILE A 15 -16.13 3.13 -8.63
CA ILE A 15 -16.85 2.71 -9.84
C ILE A 15 -17.08 3.92 -10.76
N GLY A 16 -16.86 3.74 -12.06
CA GLY A 16 -17.17 4.74 -13.08
C GLY A 16 -16.58 6.12 -12.78
N LEU A 17 -17.32 7.18 -13.11
CA LEU A 17 -16.87 8.58 -12.96
C LEU A 17 -16.78 9.06 -11.51
N ASP A 18 -17.20 8.28 -10.51
CA ASP A 18 -16.88 8.58 -9.11
C ASP A 18 -15.38 8.38 -8.82
N SER A 19 -14.70 7.62 -9.68
CA SER A 19 -13.26 7.42 -9.61
C SER A 19 -12.48 8.58 -10.22
N LYS A 20 -11.49 9.08 -9.48
CA LYS A 20 -10.52 10.06 -10.03
C LYS A 20 -9.73 9.46 -11.19
N VAL A 21 -9.42 8.16 -11.13
CA VAL A 21 -8.75 7.42 -12.21
C VAL A 21 -9.62 7.43 -13.47
N ALA A 22 -10.92 7.15 -13.36
CA ALA A 22 -11.83 7.20 -14.51
C ALA A 22 -11.97 8.62 -15.09
N GLN A 23 -12.07 9.64 -14.24
CA GLN A 23 -12.11 11.05 -14.69
C GLN A 23 -10.83 11.43 -15.47
N LEU A 24 -9.66 10.93 -15.05
CA LEU A 24 -8.41 11.14 -15.80
C LEU A 24 -8.40 10.40 -17.14
N VAL A 25 -8.96 9.18 -17.19
CA VAL A 25 -9.13 8.44 -18.45
C VAL A 25 -10.02 9.22 -19.42
N GLU A 26 -11.16 9.74 -18.96
CA GLU A 26 -12.08 10.54 -19.78
C GLU A 26 -11.41 11.85 -20.26
N ALA A 27 -10.72 12.55 -19.35
CA ALA A 27 -10.00 13.79 -19.68
C ALA A 27 -8.88 13.58 -20.71
N ALA A 28 -8.26 12.40 -20.75
CA ALA A 28 -7.28 12.00 -21.75
C ALA A 28 -7.92 11.54 -23.08
N GLY A 29 -9.24 11.66 -23.24
CA GLY A 29 -9.98 11.24 -24.44
C GLY A 29 -10.30 9.74 -24.49
N GLY A 30 -10.10 9.02 -23.38
CA GLY A 30 -10.46 7.62 -23.26
C GLY A 30 -11.96 7.40 -22.99
N THR A 31 -12.46 6.19 -23.25
CA THR A 31 -13.84 5.81 -22.92
C THR A 31 -13.91 5.23 -21.51
N VAL A 32 -14.88 5.69 -20.72
CA VAL A 32 -15.15 5.19 -19.36
C VAL A 32 -16.38 4.29 -19.36
N ASP A 33 -16.23 3.11 -18.78
CA ASP A 33 -17.33 2.22 -18.44
C ASP A 33 -17.89 2.64 -17.07
N LYS A 34 -19.19 2.93 -17.00
CA LYS A 34 -19.83 3.43 -15.79
C LYS A 34 -19.96 2.36 -14.70
N ASP A 35 -19.92 1.08 -15.06
CA ASP A 35 -20.15 -0.03 -14.14
C ASP A 35 -18.84 -0.69 -13.67
N LYS A 36 -17.70 -0.22 -14.17
CA LYS A 36 -16.37 -0.80 -13.88
C LYS A 36 -15.66 -0.06 -12.74
N ASN A 37 -14.91 -0.80 -11.92
CA ASN A 37 -13.97 -0.21 -10.96
C ASN A 37 -12.73 0.37 -11.65
N TYR A 38 -12.28 1.54 -11.20
CA TYR A 38 -11.07 2.20 -11.65
C TYR A 38 -10.23 2.51 -10.40
N ALA A 39 -9.25 1.64 -10.13
CA ALA A 39 -8.54 1.60 -8.87
C ALA A 39 -7.19 2.33 -8.93
N GLU A 40 -6.36 2.00 -9.92
CA GLU A 40 -5.05 2.62 -10.10
C GLU A 40 -4.83 3.07 -11.55
N LEU A 41 -4.21 4.22 -11.73
CA LEU A 41 -3.57 4.65 -12.99
C LEU A 41 -2.06 4.60 -12.79
N TRP A 42 -1.34 3.92 -13.67
CA TRP A 42 0.12 3.73 -13.58
C TRP A 42 0.84 4.47 -14.68
N LEU A 43 1.91 5.17 -14.29
CA LEU A 43 2.84 5.85 -15.18
C LEU A 43 4.27 5.44 -14.81
N GLY A 44 4.97 4.78 -15.73
CA GLY A 44 6.35 4.37 -15.52
C GLY A 44 6.74 3.15 -16.34
N THR A 45 7.82 2.49 -15.91
CA THR A 45 8.42 1.34 -16.62
C THR A 45 8.11 0.01 -15.94
N HIS A 46 7.08 -0.06 -15.10
CA HIS A 46 6.78 -1.29 -14.37
C HIS A 46 6.27 -2.39 -15.32
N PRO A 47 6.82 -3.62 -15.28
CA PRO A 47 6.45 -4.69 -16.22
C PRO A 47 4.95 -5.02 -16.26
N SER A 48 4.27 -4.96 -15.10
CA SER A 48 2.82 -5.25 -14.98
C SER A 48 1.90 -4.12 -15.49
N GLY A 49 2.44 -2.96 -15.83
CA GLY A 49 1.67 -1.82 -16.34
C GLY A 49 2.57 -0.78 -16.99
N PRO A 50 3.26 -1.12 -18.10
CA PRO A 50 4.24 -0.24 -18.71
C PRO A 50 3.58 0.92 -19.43
N SER A 51 4.19 2.10 -19.34
CA SER A 51 3.87 3.25 -20.19
C SER A 51 4.54 3.13 -21.57
N SER A 52 3.94 3.77 -22.56
CA SER A 52 4.52 3.99 -23.88
C SER A 52 4.55 5.47 -24.22
N ILE A 53 5.53 5.88 -25.02
CA ILE A 53 5.57 7.22 -25.62
C ILE A 53 4.64 7.23 -26.82
N LEU A 54 3.70 8.15 -26.81
CA LEU A 54 2.78 8.41 -27.91
C LEU A 54 3.49 9.33 -28.93
N SER A 55 3.64 8.82 -30.16
CA SER A 55 4.18 9.58 -31.29
C SER A 55 3.03 9.99 -32.23
N GLN A 56 3.14 11.18 -32.81
CA GLN A 56 2.22 11.67 -33.85
C GLN A 56 2.24 10.78 -35.11
N CYS A 57 3.28 9.97 -35.31
CA CYS A 57 3.52 9.17 -36.52
C CYS A 57 3.11 7.69 -36.38
N SER A 58 2.13 7.38 -35.51
CA SER A 58 1.49 6.06 -35.38
C SER A 58 2.31 4.93 -34.74
N ARG A 59 3.59 5.13 -34.39
CA ARG A 59 4.41 4.12 -33.69
C ARG A 59 4.57 4.49 -32.22
N SER A 60 3.85 3.79 -31.35
CA SER A 60 4.09 3.84 -29.90
C SER A 60 5.36 3.07 -29.55
N GLU A 61 6.22 3.66 -28.73
CA GLU A 61 7.43 3.01 -28.21
C GLU A 61 7.29 2.76 -26.71
N ASN A 62 7.66 1.57 -26.23
CA ASN A 62 7.67 1.28 -24.79
C ASN A 62 8.65 2.20 -24.05
N LEU A 63 8.23 2.77 -22.91
CA LEU A 63 9.02 3.76 -22.17
C LEU A 63 10.35 3.20 -21.66
N GLU A 64 10.38 1.95 -21.18
CA GLU A 64 11.61 1.31 -20.72
C GLU A 64 12.62 1.16 -21.86
N SER A 65 12.14 0.72 -23.04
CA SER A 65 12.98 0.59 -24.24
C SER A 65 13.51 1.95 -24.71
N TRP A 66 12.67 2.98 -24.70
CA TRP A 66 13.08 4.33 -25.06
C TRP A 66 14.11 4.91 -24.09
N ILE A 67 13.93 4.72 -22.77
CA ILE A 67 14.91 5.15 -21.76
C ILE A 67 16.24 4.43 -21.97
N LYS A 68 16.23 3.13 -22.24
CA LYS A 68 17.45 2.35 -22.53
C LYS A 68 18.21 2.88 -23.76
N ASN A 69 17.49 3.35 -24.78
CA ASN A 69 18.09 3.97 -25.97
C ASN A 69 18.49 5.44 -25.73
N ASN A 70 17.97 6.08 -24.68
CA ASN A 70 18.18 7.49 -24.35
C ASN A 70 18.52 7.68 -22.86
N PRO A 71 19.55 7.00 -22.31
CA PRO A 71 19.75 6.94 -20.85
C PRO A 71 20.00 8.33 -20.23
N HIS A 72 20.54 9.27 -21.02
CA HIS A 72 20.76 10.67 -20.64
C HIS A 72 19.49 11.37 -20.13
N CYS A 73 18.29 10.91 -20.48
CA CYS A 73 17.03 11.48 -19.99
C CYS A 73 16.83 11.35 -18.47
N LEU A 74 17.52 10.39 -17.82
CA LEU A 74 17.46 10.18 -16.37
C LEU A 74 18.34 11.17 -15.61
N GLY A 75 19.35 11.75 -16.26
CA GLY A 75 20.38 12.55 -15.61
C GLY A 75 21.48 11.69 -14.95
N THR A 76 22.67 12.28 -14.80
CA THR A 76 23.87 11.58 -14.32
C THR A 76 23.72 11.03 -12.91
N ASP A 77 23.08 11.79 -12.02
CA ASP A 77 22.96 11.43 -10.60
C ASP A 77 22.07 10.21 -10.41
N VAL A 78 20.94 10.17 -11.14
CA VAL A 78 20.02 9.03 -11.14
C VAL A 78 20.69 7.78 -11.70
N ILE A 79 21.43 7.91 -12.81
CA ILE A 79 22.17 6.77 -13.39
C ILE A 79 23.22 6.26 -12.42
N SER A 80 23.97 7.17 -11.77
CA SER A 80 25.00 6.79 -10.80
C SER A 80 24.43 6.04 -9.60
N GLN A 81 23.21 6.37 -9.18
CA GLN A 81 22.60 5.80 -7.97
C GLN A 81 21.73 4.58 -8.25
N PHE A 82 20.97 4.58 -9.34
CA PHE A 82 19.92 3.59 -9.63
C PHE A 82 20.15 2.83 -10.95
N GLY A 83 21.20 3.17 -11.71
CA GLY A 83 21.47 2.64 -13.03
C GLY A 83 20.56 3.23 -14.12
N GLU A 84 20.59 2.63 -15.30
CA GLU A 84 19.81 3.07 -16.47
C GLU A 84 18.33 2.62 -16.39
N LYS A 85 17.69 2.82 -15.24
CA LYS A 85 16.30 2.44 -14.97
C LYS A 85 15.57 3.57 -14.27
N LEU A 86 14.27 3.71 -14.55
CA LEU A 86 13.42 4.65 -13.83
C LEU A 86 13.22 4.13 -12.38
N PRO A 87 13.61 4.89 -11.34
CA PRO A 87 13.67 4.37 -9.98
C PRO A 87 12.33 4.44 -9.22
N PHE A 88 11.27 4.93 -9.84
CA PHE A 88 9.95 5.09 -9.22
C PHE A 88 8.82 4.67 -10.16
N LEU A 89 7.68 4.33 -9.55
CA LEU A 89 6.40 4.14 -10.23
C LEU A 89 5.41 5.19 -9.70
N LEU A 90 4.92 6.03 -10.60
CA LEU A 90 3.90 7.01 -10.26
C LEU A 90 2.52 6.37 -10.39
N LYS A 91 1.66 6.58 -9.38
CA LYS A 91 0.29 6.11 -9.41
C LYS A 91 -0.71 7.20 -9.03
N VAL A 92 -1.91 7.10 -9.62
CA VAL A 92 -3.11 7.75 -9.06
C VAL A 92 -4.02 6.65 -8.56
N LEU A 93 -4.42 6.72 -7.29
CA LEU A 93 -5.33 5.77 -6.68
C LEU A 93 -6.73 6.38 -6.59
N SER A 94 -7.76 5.57 -6.69
CA SER A 94 -9.13 6.00 -6.35
C SER A 94 -9.79 4.90 -5.54
N VAL A 95 -9.91 5.13 -4.23
CA VAL A 95 -10.13 4.08 -3.24
C VAL A 95 -11.58 4.13 -2.76
N ASP A 96 -12.32 3.04 -2.96
CA ASP A 96 -13.67 2.87 -2.38
C ASP A 96 -13.65 2.00 -1.12
N LYS A 97 -12.81 0.95 -1.10
CA LYS A 97 -12.66 0.04 0.03
C LYS A 97 -11.28 0.21 0.65
N ALA A 98 -11.22 0.17 1.98
CA ALA A 98 -9.96 0.22 2.70
C ALA A 98 -9.00 -0.86 2.21
N LEU A 99 -7.75 -0.45 1.94
CA LEU A 99 -6.68 -1.36 1.54
C LEU A 99 -6.13 -2.12 2.74
N SER A 100 -5.29 -3.12 2.45
CA SER A 100 -4.63 -3.89 3.50
C SER A 100 -3.74 -3.00 4.37
N ILE A 101 -3.74 -3.24 5.68
CA ILE A 101 -2.70 -2.67 6.56
C ILE A 101 -1.37 -3.29 6.13
N GLN A 102 -0.39 -2.45 5.81
CA GLN A 102 0.85 -2.87 5.21
C GLN A 102 2.07 -2.24 5.87
N MET A 103 3.19 -2.95 5.81
CA MET A 103 4.53 -2.39 5.99
C MET A 103 5.47 -2.93 4.90
N HIS A 104 6.56 -2.20 4.68
CA HIS A 104 7.60 -2.58 3.74
C HIS A 104 8.92 -2.83 4.46
N PRO A 105 9.65 -3.90 4.12
CA PRO A 105 10.93 -4.18 4.75
C PRO A 105 11.97 -3.10 4.40
N SER A 106 12.98 -2.93 5.28
CA SER A 106 14.18 -2.18 4.94
C SER A 106 14.92 -2.83 3.76
N LYS A 107 15.91 -2.15 3.18
CA LYS A 107 16.67 -2.69 2.05
C LYS A 107 17.40 -3.99 2.44
N GLU A 108 18.01 -4.01 3.62
CA GLU A 108 18.73 -5.15 4.17
C GLU A 108 17.78 -6.32 4.44
N GLN A 109 16.59 -6.03 4.98
CA GLN A 109 15.55 -7.02 5.23
C GLN A 109 14.98 -7.58 3.93
N ALA A 110 14.73 -6.75 2.91
CA ALA A 110 14.22 -7.18 1.61
C ALA A 110 15.17 -8.18 0.93
N VAL A 111 16.48 -7.91 0.95
CA VAL A 111 17.50 -8.84 0.42
C VAL A 111 17.44 -10.20 1.14
N LYS A 112 17.33 -10.18 2.48
CA LYS A 112 17.24 -11.42 3.27
C LYS A 112 15.95 -12.18 2.96
N LEU A 113 14.81 -11.49 2.96
CA LEU A 113 13.49 -12.07 2.75
C LEU A 113 13.32 -12.62 1.33
N HIS A 114 13.83 -11.93 0.31
CA HIS A 114 13.86 -12.44 -1.07
C HIS A 114 14.68 -13.72 -1.19
N ARG A 115 15.83 -13.80 -0.49
CA ARG A 115 16.67 -15.01 -0.48
C ARG A 115 15.99 -16.18 0.21
N GLU A 116 15.32 -15.94 1.34
CA GLU A 116 14.68 -16.99 2.14
C GLU A 116 13.33 -17.43 1.56
N PHE A 117 12.56 -16.51 0.99
CA PHE A 117 11.19 -16.73 0.49
C PHE A 117 10.93 -16.01 -0.84
N PRO A 118 11.61 -16.39 -1.94
CA PRO A 118 11.54 -15.68 -3.24
C PRO A 118 10.14 -15.73 -3.90
N ASP A 119 9.33 -16.72 -3.54
CA ASP A 119 7.95 -16.81 -4.02
C ASP A 119 7.02 -15.78 -3.34
N ILE A 120 7.40 -15.25 -2.19
CA ILE A 120 6.61 -14.28 -1.42
C ILE A 120 7.16 -12.87 -1.64
N TYR A 121 8.47 -12.70 -1.50
CA TYR A 121 9.16 -11.42 -1.69
C TYR A 121 9.80 -11.42 -3.07
N LYS A 122 9.31 -10.57 -3.98
CA LYS A 122 9.57 -10.68 -5.42
C LYS A 122 10.88 -10.05 -5.87
N ASP A 123 11.46 -9.20 -5.04
CA ASP A 123 12.66 -8.45 -5.34
C ASP A 123 13.46 -8.15 -4.07
N GLU A 124 14.71 -7.72 -4.24
CA GLU A 124 15.61 -7.34 -3.15
C GLU A 124 15.47 -5.85 -2.75
N ASN A 125 14.41 -5.15 -3.16
CA ASN A 125 14.28 -3.72 -2.98
C ASN A 125 13.41 -3.33 -1.78
N HIS A 126 13.76 -2.21 -1.16
CA HIS A 126 12.85 -1.55 -0.24
C HIS A 126 11.75 -0.82 -1.03
N LYS A 127 10.67 -0.46 -0.34
CA LYS A 127 9.53 0.24 -0.95
C LYS A 127 9.16 1.50 -0.17
N PRO A 128 9.96 2.57 -0.23
CA PRO A 128 9.51 3.87 0.26
C PRO A 128 8.32 4.36 -0.57
N GLU A 129 7.31 4.91 0.11
CA GLU A 129 6.08 5.43 -0.49
C GLU A 129 5.79 6.86 0.00
N LEU A 130 5.22 7.69 -0.87
CA LEU A 130 4.75 9.04 -0.60
C LEU A 130 3.32 9.17 -1.12
N ALA A 131 2.37 9.47 -0.23
CA ALA A 131 0.99 9.75 -0.61
C ALA A 131 0.69 11.25 -0.57
N ILE A 132 -0.02 11.74 -1.59
CA ILE A 132 -0.50 13.12 -1.69
C ILE A 132 -2.02 13.08 -1.83
N ALA A 133 -2.77 13.83 -1.04
CA ALA A 133 -4.23 13.81 -1.15
C ALA A 133 -4.70 14.68 -2.34
N LEU A 134 -5.42 14.09 -3.32
CA LEU A 134 -6.11 14.84 -4.40
C LEU A 134 -7.52 15.31 -4.02
N SER A 135 -8.08 14.66 -3.01
CA SER A 135 -9.39 14.93 -2.44
C SER A 135 -9.29 14.65 -0.94
N LYS A 136 -10.41 14.69 -0.22
CA LYS A 136 -10.40 14.23 1.18
C LYS A 136 -9.88 12.80 1.22
N PHE A 137 -8.91 12.57 2.11
CA PHE A 137 -8.23 11.28 2.30
C PHE A 137 -8.10 10.93 3.77
N GLU A 138 -8.18 9.64 4.08
CA GLU A 138 -7.92 9.06 5.38
C GLU A 138 -6.95 7.89 5.23
N ALA A 139 -5.93 7.86 6.07
CA ALA A 139 -4.95 6.79 6.13
C ALA A 139 -4.62 6.44 7.57
N LEU A 140 -4.24 5.18 7.77
CA LEU A 140 -3.51 4.74 8.95
C LEU A 140 -2.02 4.80 8.62
N CYS A 141 -1.25 5.57 9.40
CA CYS A 141 0.19 5.70 9.21
C CYS A 141 0.88 5.73 10.57
N GLY A 142 1.73 4.73 10.82
CA GLY A 142 2.44 4.57 12.08
C GLY A 142 1.54 4.20 13.27
N PHE A 143 2.19 4.00 14.41
CA PHE A 143 1.50 3.77 15.68
C PHE A 143 1.21 5.10 16.39
N LYS A 144 0.09 5.14 17.12
CA LYS A 144 -0.21 6.27 18.03
C LYS A 144 0.83 6.32 19.17
N PRO A 145 0.99 7.46 19.86
CA PRO A 145 1.79 7.51 21.09
C PRO A 145 1.35 6.45 22.10
N LEU A 146 2.29 5.87 22.86
CA LEU A 146 2.04 4.73 23.76
C LEU A 146 0.95 5.04 24.79
N GLU A 147 0.90 6.27 25.29
CA GLU A 147 -0.10 6.76 26.23
C GLU A 147 -1.50 6.74 25.61
N ARG A 148 -1.60 7.10 24.33
CA ARG A 148 -2.87 7.05 23.60
C ARG A 148 -3.28 5.61 23.28
N ILE A 149 -2.32 4.74 22.96
CA ILE A 149 -2.56 3.31 22.76
C ILE A 149 -3.10 2.70 24.06
N LYS A 150 -2.41 2.91 25.19
CA LYS A 150 -2.83 2.47 26.51
C LYS A 150 -4.25 2.91 26.82
N LYS A 151 -4.55 4.21 26.66
CA LYS A 151 -5.89 4.75 26.88
C LYS A 151 -6.95 4.08 26.01
N ASN A 152 -6.70 3.91 24.71
CA ASN A 152 -7.68 3.25 23.83
C ASN A 152 -7.92 1.79 24.25
N ILE A 153 -6.88 1.08 24.70
CA ILE A 153 -7.03 -0.29 25.22
C ILE A 153 -7.86 -0.28 26.51
N GLU A 154 -7.57 0.60 27.46
CA GLU A 154 -8.32 0.74 28.73
C GLU A 154 -9.81 1.05 28.50
N GLU A 155 -10.12 1.82 27.45
CA GLU A 155 -11.49 2.22 27.10
C GLU A 155 -12.24 1.15 26.28
N THR A 156 -11.55 0.14 25.72
CA THR A 156 -12.15 -0.85 24.81
C THR A 156 -12.08 -2.26 25.40
N LYS A 157 -13.18 -2.73 25.99
CA LYS A 157 -13.24 -4.04 26.68
C LYS A 157 -13.05 -5.20 25.71
N GLU A 158 -13.56 -5.06 24.50
CA GLU A 158 -13.47 -6.03 23.41
C GLU A 158 -12.00 -6.25 23.02
N LEU A 159 -11.23 -5.16 22.95
CA LEU A 159 -9.80 -5.20 22.66
C LEU A 159 -9.01 -5.82 23.83
N GLN A 160 -9.34 -5.49 25.08
CA GLN A 160 -8.75 -6.15 26.25
C GLN A 160 -9.00 -7.65 26.25
N ALA A 161 -10.20 -8.08 25.85
CA ALA A 161 -10.56 -9.49 25.75
C ALA A 161 -9.75 -10.23 24.67
N VAL A 162 -9.32 -9.55 23.60
CA VAL A 162 -8.40 -10.13 22.59
C VAL A 162 -6.97 -10.19 23.14
N ILE A 163 -6.49 -9.14 23.79
CA ILE A 163 -5.11 -9.03 24.31
C ILE A 163 -4.84 -10.02 25.44
N GLY A 164 -5.83 -10.24 26.32
CA GLY A 164 -5.73 -11.12 27.49
C GLY A 164 -5.30 -10.39 28.76
N GLU A 165 -5.83 -10.84 29.91
CA GLU A 165 -5.72 -10.14 31.19
C GLU A 165 -4.29 -9.92 31.68
N SER A 166 -3.38 -10.87 31.42
CA SER A 166 -1.98 -10.77 31.86
C SER A 166 -1.28 -9.59 31.21
N LEU A 167 -1.41 -9.44 29.89
CA LEU A 167 -0.79 -8.34 29.14
C LEU A 167 -1.46 -7.00 29.45
N VAL A 168 -2.77 -6.98 29.65
CA VAL A 168 -3.49 -5.77 30.10
C VAL A 168 -2.97 -5.32 31.48
N LYS A 169 -2.71 -6.24 32.42
CA LYS A 169 -2.10 -5.90 33.72
C LYS A 169 -0.68 -5.34 33.56
N SER A 170 0.15 -5.95 32.70
CA SER A 170 1.49 -5.45 32.38
C SER A 170 1.45 -4.03 31.81
N MET A 171 0.55 -3.77 30.86
CA MET A 171 0.32 -2.46 30.26
C MET A 171 -0.08 -1.39 31.29
N VAL A 172 -1.00 -1.72 32.21
CA VAL A 172 -1.45 -0.80 33.26
C VAL A 172 -0.29 -0.46 34.20
N SER A 173 0.52 -1.45 34.57
CA SER A 173 1.68 -1.30 35.44
C SER A 173 2.78 -0.43 34.81
N CYS A 174 3.23 -0.76 33.60
CA CYS A 174 4.29 -0.04 32.89
C CYS A 174 4.18 -0.24 31.39
N MET A 175 3.65 0.76 30.68
CA MET A 175 3.60 0.75 29.22
C MET A 175 4.94 1.19 28.64
N ASN A 176 5.55 0.33 27.82
CA ASN A 176 6.78 0.59 27.07
C ASN A 176 6.73 -0.13 25.71
N ILE A 177 7.81 -0.03 24.93
CA ILE A 177 7.87 -0.59 23.57
C ILE A 177 7.81 -2.12 23.60
N GLU A 178 8.43 -2.76 24.58
CA GLU A 178 8.49 -4.20 24.73
C GLU A 178 7.09 -4.78 25.01
N VAL A 179 6.39 -4.21 26.00
CA VAL A 179 4.99 -4.56 26.31
C VAL A 179 4.08 -4.29 25.11
N PHE A 180 4.29 -3.19 24.40
CA PHE A 180 3.52 -2.89 23.19
C PHE A 180 3.72 -3.94 22.09
N LYS A 181 4.96 -4.42 21.86
CA LYS A 181 5.24 -5.48 20.90
C LYS A 181 4.52 -6.78 21.27
N GLU A 182 4.51 -7.15 22.55
CA GLU A 182 3.78 -8.33 23.04
C GLU A 182 2.26 -8.18 22.84
N ILE A 183 1.70 -7.00 23.13
CA ILE A 183 0.28 -6.69 22.88
C ILE A 183 -0.05 -6.78 21.40
N PHE A 184 0.78 -6.16 20.55
CA PHE A 184 0.58 -6.19 19.11
C PHE A 184 0.63 -7.62 18.57
N HIS A 185 1.62 -8.41 19.00
CA HIS A 185 1.71 -9.83 18.65
C HIS A 185 0.49 -10.62 19.13
N ALA A 186 0.01 -10.38 20.36
CA ALA A 186 -1.18 -11.05 20.88
C ALA A 186 -2.43 -10.76 20.04
N ILE A 187 -2.62 -9.51 19.59
CA ILE A 187 -3.72 -9.13 18.70
C ILE A 187 -3.58 -9.82 17.34
N MET A 188 -2.38 -9.81 16.77
CA MET A 188 -2.10 -10.34 15.43
C MET A 188 -2.20 -11.87 15.36
N SER A 189 -1.89 -12.54 16.47
CA SER A 189 -1.94 -14.01 16.59
C SER A 189 -3.24 -14.53 17.20
N ALA A 190 -4.20 -13.64 17.53
CA ALA A 190 -5.45 -14.04 18.15
C ALA A 190 -6.28 -14.97 17.24
N PRO A 191 -6.92 -16.02 17.78
CA PRO A 191 -7.82 -16.87 17.01
C PRO A 191 -8.91 -16.08 16.30
N GLN A 192 -9.14 -16.36 15.02
CA GLN A 192 -10.14 -15.65 14.21
C GLN A 192 -11.52 -15.61 14.86
N ALA A 193 -11.99 -16.73 15.43
CA ALA A 193 -13.29 -16.80 16.11
C ALA A 193 -13.39 -15.86 17.33
N GLN A 194 -12.27 -15.64 18.05
CA GLN A 194 -12.23 -14.68 19.15
C GLN A 194 -12.31 -13.25 18.61
N VAL A 195 -11.55 -12.93 17.57
CA VAL A 195 -11.57 -11.60 16.93
C VAL A 195 -12.96 -11.29 16.38
N GLU A 196 -13.60 -12.20 15.65
CA GLU A 196 -14.95 -12.04 15.11
C GLU A 196 -15.97 -11.78 16.22
N LYS A 197 -15.94 -12.57 17.29
CA LYS A 197 -16.82 -12.38 18.45
C LYS A 197 -16.67 -10.98 19.04
N GLN A 198 -15.44 -10.51 19.24
CA GLN A 198 -15.18 -9.20 19.84
C GLN A 198 -15.49 -8.04 18.87
N LEU A 199 -15.27 -8.22 17.57
CA LEU A 199 -15.63 -7.22 16.56
C LEU A 199 -17.15 -7.04 16.45
N CYS A 200 -17.94 -8.11 16.54
CA CYS A 200 -19.40 -8.01 16.54
C CYS A 200 -19.93 -7.12 17.67
N LEU A 201 -19.23 -7.07 18.81
CA LEU A 201 -19.58 -6.20 19.94
C LEU A 201 -19.16 -4.73 19.71
N LEU A 202 -18.19 -4.48 18.84
CA LEU A 202 -17.58 -3.16 18.64
C LEU A 202 -18.22 -2.30 17.52
N ASN A 203 -18.92 -2.90 16.57
CA ASN A 203 -19.06 -2.37 15.19
C ASN A 203 -20.12 -1.25 14.93
N GLU A 204 -20.36 -0.32 15.85
CA GLU A 204 -21.36 0.77 15.67
C GLU A 204 -20.82 2.06 15.01
N THR A 205 -19.63 2.13 14.40
CA THR A 205 -19.13 3.41 13.84
C THR A 205 -17.95 3.23 12.88
N ILE A 206 -17.99 3.70 11.60
CA ILE A 206 -16.84 4.15 10.73
C ILE A 206 -17.29 4.47 9.25
N HIS A 207 -16.68 5.48 8.59
CA HIS A 207 -16.91 5.94 7.17
C HIS A 207 -15.59 6.19 6.36
N ARG A 208 -15.64 6.49 5.02
CA ARG A 208 -14.59 6.26 3.93
C ARG A 208 -14.12 7.51 3.09
N THR A 209 -12.94 7.49 2.39
CA THR A 209 -12.31 8.57 1.52
C THR A 209 -11.16 8.15 0.49
N ASP A 210 -10.48 9.06 -0.29
CA ASP A 210 -9.49 8.79 -1.44
C ASP A 210 -8.08 9.52 -1.44
N CYS A 211 -7.00 9.04 -2.14
CA CYS A 211 -5.63 9.66 -2.29
C CYS A 211 -4.85 9.45 -3.63
N ILE A 212 -3.69 10.12 -3.80
CA ILE A 212 -2.53 9.75 -4.69
C ILE A 212 -1.44 9.04 -3.88
N GLU A 213 -0.68 8.15 -4.53
CA GLU A 213 0.50 7.45 -3.98
C GLU A 213 1.65 7.36 -5.02
N CYS A 214 2.89 7.53 -4.57
CA CYS A 214 4.12 7.35 -5.33
C CYS A 214 5.00 6.37 -4.56
N MET A 215 5.56 5.36 -5.22
CA MET A 215 6.31 4.28 -4.56
C MET A 215 7.57 3.92 -5.36
N ALA A 216 8.58 3.39 -4.68
CA ALA A 216 9.67 2.70 -5.39
C ALA A 216 9.13 1.48 -6.14
N CYS A 217 9.82 1.10 -7.23
CA CYS A 217 9.51 -0.11 -8.00
C CYS A 217 9.88 -1.37 -7.19
N SER A 218 8.96 -1.83 -6.35
CA SER A 218 9.03 -3.07 -5.57
C SER A 218 7.63 -3.61 -5.30
N ASP A 219 7.50 -4.94 -5.23
CA ASP A 219 6.24 -5.61 -4.90
C ASP A 219 6.24 -6.23 -3.48
N ASN A 220 7.26 -5.95 -2.67
CA ASN A 220 7.38 -6.46 -1.31
C ASN A 220 6.38 -5.80 -0.35
N VAL A 221 5.47 -6.60 0.22
CA VAL A 221 4.44 -6.14 1.16
C VAL A 221 4.23 -7.16 2.27
N ILE A 222 4.45 -6.76 3.53
CA ILE A 222 4.05 -7.53 4.72
C ILE A 222 2.68 -7.01 5.14
N ARG A 223 1.67 -7.87 5.17
CA ARG A 223 0.27 -7.50 5.47
C ARG A 223 -0.13 -7.86 6.90
N ALA A 224 -0.84 -6.94 7.56
CA ALA A 224 -1.28 -7.07 8.95
C ALA A 224 -2.80 -7.06 9.13
N GLY A 225 -3.61 -6.87 8.09
CA GLY A 225 -5.07 -6.83 8.26
C GLY A 225 -5.82 -6.31 7.05
N LEU A 226 -7.15 -6.31 7.14
CA LEU A 226 -8.07 -5.82 6.09
C LEU A 226 -7.81 -6.48 4.72
N THR A 227 -7.50 -7.79 4.73
CA THR A 227 -7.17 -8.52 3.50
C THR A 227 -7.41 -10.03 3.63
N PRO A 228 -7.91 -10.69 2.57
CA PRO A 228 -7.92 -12.14 2.48
C PRO A 228 -6.55 -12.72 2.07
N LYS A 229 -5.59 -11.88 1.66
CA LYS A 229 -4.25 -12.32 1.23
C LYS A 229 -3.41 -12.83 2.41
N PHE A 230 -2.31 -13.51 2.08
CA PHE A 230 -1.33 -14.02 3.06
C PHE A 230 -0.82 -12.90 3.99
N LYS A 231 -0.70 -13.23 5.28
CA LYS A 231 -0.23 -12.37 6.37
C LYS A 231 0.97 -13.08 7.02
N ASP A 232 2.16 -12.48 6.88
CA ASP A 232 3.39 -13.02 7.45
C ASP A 232 3.60 -12.51 8.88
N ILE A 233 2.90 -13.13 9.83
CA ILE A 233 2.90 -12.70 11.24
C ILE A 233 4.29 -12.90 11.89
N ALA A 234 5.10 -13.83 11.40
CA ALA A 234 6.43 -14.08 11.95
C ALA A 234 7.43 -12.97 11.61
N THR A 235 7.27 -12.35 10.44
CA THR A 235 8.11 -11.24 9.97
C THR A 235 7.62 -9.88 10.48
N LEU A 236 6.31 -9.74 10.75
CA LEU A 236 5.64 -8.54 11.25
C LEU A 236 6.10 -8.13 12.66
#